data_AF-A0A084SXA8-F1
#
_entry.id   AF-A0A084SXA8-F1
#
_cell.length_a   1.000
_cell.length_b   1.000
_cell.length_c   1.000
_cell.angle_alpha   90.00
_cell.angle_beta   90.00
_cell.angle_gamma   90.00
#
_symmetry.space_group_name_H-M   'P 1'
#
loop_
_entity.id
_entity.type
_entity.pdbx_description
1 polymer ?
#
loop_
_entity_poly.entity_id
_entity_poly.type
_entity_poly.pdbx_seq_one_letter_code
_entity_poly.pdbx_strand_id
1 'polypeptide(L)'
;MFSALVLALLLSADETQNPKKESPTPPVKVTALAVDVDFVCRTPSTQSLVLTPKAQVQLDVPKDCPDARADWRLSVDCADEKRCSGDIRNREGVIARIEGSRKLLTVTPVSPQHPQTLDFMAVRITGQHSLAMETPVEHQPPVQLLLQVPAVTGVYSLSPSQPEPLSLDFEHRNKRLRLYARASRTDATHVRLELWNARKELLVDANLEMDKPRELECQRLEDICEGVMKFWVREYQRVL
;
A
#
# COMPACT_ATOMS: atom_id res chain seq x y z
N MET A 1 -48.65 58.45 24.09
CA MET A 1 -47.69 59.11 23.19
C MET A 1 -46.30 58.74 23.64
N PHE A 2 -45.46 58.21 22.72
CA PHE A 2 -43.99 58.28 22.59
C PHE A 2 -43.13 58.30 23.87
N SER A 3 -41.94 57.70 23.95
CA SER A 3 -41.15 56.80 23.12
C SER A 3 -39.94 56.45 24.00
N ALA A 4 -39.29 55.34 23.65
CA ALA A 4 -38.02 54.86 24.17
C ALA A 4 -36.94 55.95 24.46
N LEU A 5 -36.07 55.66 25.44
CA LEU A 5 -34.64 55.92 25.24
C LEU A 5 -33.79 54.82 25.91
N VAL A 6 -32.93 54.27 25.06
CA VAL A 6 -31.93 53.23 25.28
C VAL A 6 -30.80 53.76 26.17
N LEU A 7 -30.28 52.93 27.08
CA LEU A 7 -28.89 53.07 27.51
C LEU A 7 -28.22 51.69 27.50
N ALA A 8 -27.34 51.54 26.53
CA ALA A 8 -26.40 50.44 26.40
C ALA A 8 -25.36 50.51 27.52
N LEU A 9 -25.09 49.38 28.17
CA LEU A 9 -23.80 49.15 28.82
C LEU A 9 -23.05 48.06 28.04
N LEU A 10 -21.97 48.52 27.42
CA LEU A 10 -20.90 47.74 26.82
C LEU A 10 -20.24 46.87 27.89
N LEU A 11 -20.18 45.57 27.64
CA LEU A 11 -19.17 44.69 28.21
C LEU A 11 -18.41 44.05 27.05
N SER A 12 -17.24 44.63 26.80
CA SER A 12 -16.20 44.14 25.90
C SER A 12 -15.46 42.97 26.54
N ALA A 13 -14.95 42.09 25.67
CA ALA A 13 -13.84 41.17 25.89
C ALA A 13 -14.07 39.98 26.84
N ASP A 14 -14.25 38.80 26.25
CA ASP A 14 -13.10 37.90 26.16
C ASP A 14 -13.33 36.90 25.00
N GLU A 15 -12.75 37.19 23.83
CA GLU A 15 -12.56 36.19 22.78
C GLU A 15 -11.40 35.29 23.21
N THR A 16 -11.66 34.40 24.16
CA THR A 16 -10.80 33.23 24.29
C THR A 16 -11.12 32.32 23.11
N GLN A 17 -10.29 32.43 22.06
CA GLN A 17 -10.27 31.47 20.95
C GLN A 17 -10.10 30.07 21.53
N ASN A 18 -11.22 29.36 21.70
CA ASN A 18 -11.19 27.93 21.91
C ASN A 18 -10.53 27.34 20.66
N PRO A 19 -9.39 26.63 20.78
CA PRO A 19 -8.82 25.94 19.64
C PRO A 19 -9.93 25.05 19.07
N LYS A 20 -10.24 25.22 17.78
CA LYS A 20 -11.17 24.35 17.05
C LYS A 20 -10.84 22.91 17.45
N LYS A 21 -11.69 22.32 18.30
CA LYS A 21 -11.76 20.86 18.42
C LYS A 21 -11.99 20.39 17.00
N GLU A 22 -10.97 19.79 16.39
CA GLU A 22 -11.14 18.99 15.20
C GLU A 22 -12.31 18.06 15.50
N SER A 23 -13.44 18.30 14.83
CA SER A 23 -14.58 17.41 14.91
C SER A 23 -14.06 16.02 14.55
N PRO A 24 -14.25 15.00 15.40
CA PRO A 24 -13.80 13.65 15.08
C PRO A 24 -14.41 13.27 13.73
N THR A 25 -13.56 12.90 12.78
CA THR A 25 -14.00 12.50 11.45
C THR A 25 -15.02 11.39 11.62
N PRO A 26 -16.24 11.51 11.05
CA PRO A 26 -17.26 10.49 11.24
C PRO A 26 -16.72 9.15 10.73
N PRO A 27 -16.92 8.05 11.48
CA PRO A 27 -16.35 6.77 11.12
C PRO A 27 -16.83 6.33 9.73
N VAL A 28 -15.87 5.93 8.90
CA VAL A 28 -16.11 5.48 7.53
C VAL A 28 -16.51 4.01 7.57
N LYS A 29 -17.56 3.65 6.83
CA LYS A 29 -17.93 2.23 6.65
C LYS A 29 -17.04 1.60 5.59
N VAL A 30 -16.34 0.53 5.97
CA VAL A 30 -15.53 -0.28 5.06
C VAL A 30 -16.08 -1.70 4.99
N THR A 31 -15.85 -2.39 3.86
CA THR A 31 -16.21 -3.81 3.70
C THR A 31 -15.02 -4.67 4.12
N ALA A 32 -15.12 -5.36 5.25
CA ALA A 32 -14.16 -6.36 5.68
C ALA A 32 -14.54 -7.76 5.16
N LEU A 33 -13.54 -8.59 4.91
CA LEU A 33 -13.66 -9.98 4.49
C LEU A 33 -13.50 -10.89 5.70
N ALA A 34 -14.41 -11.84 5.89
CA ALA A 34 -14.16 -12.99 6.75
C ALA A 34 -13.43 -14.05 5.94
N VAL A 35 -12.28 -14.49 6.44
CA VAL A 35 -11.36 -15.39 5.76
C VAL A 35 -10.96 -16.51 6.69
N ASP A 36 -11.10 -17.75 6.23
CA ASP A 36 -10.55 -18.92 6.89
C ASP A 36 -9.25 -19.34 6.18
N VAL A 37 -8.20 -19.51 6.96
CA VAL A 37 -6.91 -20.06 6.52
C VAL A 37 -6.79 -21.46 7.09
N ASP A 38 -6.82 -22.45 6.21
CA ASP A 38 -6.66 -23.85 6.60
C ASP A 38 -5.20 -24.25 6.45
N PHE A 39 -4.62 -24.80 7.52
CA PHE A 39 -3.30 -25.40 7.54
C PHE A 39 -3.46 -26.91 7.61
N VAL A 40 -2.96 -27.63 6.61
CA VAL A 40 -2.92 -29.10 6.61
C VAL A 40 -1.50 -29.55 6.89
N CYS A 41 -1.16 -29.59 8.18
CA CYS A 41 0.12 -30.09 8.69
C CYS A 41 -0.08 -31.51 9.23
N ARG A 42 0.54 -31.86 10.37
CA ARG A 42 0.25 -33.14 11.03
C ARG A 42 -1.22 -33.23 11.46
N THR A 43 -1.77 -32.14 11.95
CA THR A 43 -3.18 -31.99 12.31
C THR A 43 -3.79 -30.88 11.46
N PRO A 44 -4.95 -31.09 10.82
CA PRO A 44 -5.67 -30.01 10.17
C PRO A 44 -6.08 -28.96 11.21
N SER A 45 -5.90 -27.68 10.87
CA SER A 45 -6.35 -26.57 11.70
C SER A 45 -6.80 -25.41 10.83
N THR A 46 -7.70 -24.59 11.36
CA THR A 46 -8.25 -23.43 10.67
C THR A 46 -8.07 -22.20 11.55
N GLN A 47 -7.56 -21.13 10.96
CA GLN A 47 -7.51 -19.80 11.56
C GLN A 47 -8.54 -18.91 10.85
N SER A 48 -9.54 -18.43 11.59
CA SER A 48 -10.53 -17.48 11.09
C SER A 48 -10.09 -16.03 11.35
N LEU A 49 -10.13 -15.21 10.31
CA LEU A 49 -9.62 -13.85 10.29
C LEU A 49 -10.69 -12.90 9.75
N VAL A 50 -10.65 -11.64 10.22
CA VAL A 50 -11.41 -10.54 9.62
C VAL A 50 -10.42 -9.57 9.02
N LEU A 51 -10.39 -9.49 7.69
CA LEU A 51 -9.48 -8.64 6.93
C LEU A 51 -10.21 -7.38 6.50
N THR A 52 -9.81 -6.22 7.01
CA THR A 52 -10.26 -4.94 6.42
C THR A 52 -9.58 -4.75 5.04
N PRO A 53 -10.14 -3.89 4.16
CA PRO A 53 -9.53 -3.65 2.85
C PRO A 53 -8.05 -3.33 2.97
N LYS A 54 -7.22 -4.03 2.19
CA LYS A 54 -5.77 -3.83 2.11
C LYS A 54 -5.01 -4.03 3.44
N ALA A 55 -5.61 -4.67 4.44
CA ALA A 55 -4.94 -5.00 5.70
C ALA A 55 -4.01 -6.20 5.55
N GLN A 56 -2.96 -6.18 6.37
CA GLN A 56 -2.10 -7.33 6.63
C GLN A 56 -2.40 -7.86 8.02
N VAL A 57 -2.72 -9.15 8.12
CA VAL A 57 -2.99 -9.80 9.40
C VAL A 57 -1.98 -10.91 9.63
N GLN A 58 -1.48 -10.99 10.86
CA GLN A 58 -0.54 -12.03 11.27
C GLN A 58 -1.21 -13.42 11.16
N LEU A 59 -0.53 -14.34 10.49
CA LEU A 59 -0.88 -15.75 10.50
C LEU A 59 -0.23 -16.43 11.69
N ASP A 60 -1.01 -17.24 12.41
CA ASP A 60 -0.55 -18.06 13.51
C ASP A 60 -0.28 -19.47 12.98
N VAL A 61 0.90 -19.66 12.36
CA VAL A 61 1.28 -20.96 11.81
C VAL A 61 1.30 -22.01 12.93
N PRO A 62 0.50 -23.09 12.82
CA PRO A 62 0.36 -24.09 13.88
C PRO A 62 1.69 -24.69 14.32
N LYS A 63 1.76 -25.06 15.60
CA LYS A 63 3.00 -25.56 16.23
C LYS A 63 3.50 -26.87 15.63
N ASP A 64 2.63 -27.62 14.97
CA ASP A 64 2.92 -28.91 14.33
C ASP A 64 3.20 -28.79 12.83
N CYS A 65 3.25 -27.57 12.29
CA CYS A 65 3.75 -27.29 10.95
C CYS A 65 5.28 -27.13 10.93
N PRO A 66 5.96 -27.47 9.81
CA PRO A 66 7.40 -27.22 9.64
C PRO A 66 7.81 -25.77 9.91
N ASP A 67 6.93 -24.83 9.55
CA ASP A 67 7.18 -23.38 9.63
C ASP A 67 6.51 -22.72 10.84
N ALA A 68 6.29 -23.49 11.91
CA ALA A 68 5.68 -22.99 13.15
C ALA A 68 6.34 -21.69 13.64
N ARG A 69 5.51 -20.74 14.09
CA ARG A 69 5.93 -19.40 14.58
C ARG A 69 6.56 -18.49 13.52
N ALA A 70 6.46 -18.82 12.23
CA ALA A 70 6.94 -17.91 11.21
C ALA A 70 6.16 -16.58 11.25
N ASP A 71 6.88 -15.47 11.05
CA ASP A 71 6.32 -14.11 11.00
C ASP A 71 5.66 -13.90 9.64
N TRP A 72 4.54 -14.59 9.42
CA TRP A 72 3.78 -14.55 8.18
C TRP A 72 2.60 -13.60 8.28
N ARG A 73 2.36 -12.85 7.21
CA ARG A 73 1.24 -11.91 7.12
C ARG A 73 0.45 -12.15 5.87
N LEU A 74 -0.86 -12.23 6.01
CA LEU A 74 -1.82 -12.40 4.94
C LEU A 74 -2.44 -11.06 4.56
N SER A 75 -2.52 -10.78 3.27
CA SER A 75 -3.39 -9.74 2.69
C SER A 75 -4.29 -10.35 1.62
N VAL A 76 -5.55 -9.91 1.58
CA VAL A 76 -6.52 -10.28 0.53
C VAL A 76 -7.33 -9.05 0.16
N ASP A 77 -7.45 -8.79 -1.14
CA ASP A 77 -8.28 -7.75 -1.73
C ASP A 77 -9.26 -8.38 -2.73
N CYS A 78 -10.53 -8.00 -2.59
CA CYS A 78 -11.63 -8.42 -3.45
C CYS A 78 -12.30 -7.21 -4.11
N ALA A 79 -11.55 -6.16 -4.44
CA ALA A 79 -12.08 -4.98 -5.13
C ALA A 79 -12.78 -5.33 -6.46
N ASP A 80 -12.29 -6.34 -7.19
CA ASP A 80 -13.00 -6.93 -8.34
C ASP A 80 -14.19 -7.76 -7.84
N GLU A 81 -15.36 -7.54 -8.44
CA GLU A 81 -16.59 -8.29 -8.12
C GLU A 81 -16.45 -9.80 -8.37
N LYS A 82 -15.56 -10.18 -9.27
CA LYS A 82 -15.41 -11.57 -9.73
C LYS A 82 -14.19 -12.28 -9.16
N ARG A 83 -13.17 -11.53 -8.76
CA ARG A 83 -11.86 -12.08 -8.37
C ARG A 83 -11.33 -11.42 -7.13
N CYS A 84 -10.58 -12.20 -6.37
CA CYS A 84 -9.78 -11.71 -5.27
C CYS A 84 -8.32 -12.04 -5.52
N SER A 85 -7.45 -11.15 -5.05
CA SER A 85 -6.00 -11.31 -5.11
C SER A 85 -5.39 -10.93 -3.78
N GLY A 86 -4.21 -11.42 -3.48
CA GLY A 86 -3.56 -11.22 -2.19
C GLY A 86 -2.16 -11.78 -2.16
N ASP A 87 -1.51 -11.63 -1.02
CA ASP A 87 -0.18 -12.16 -0.79
C ASP A 87 0.03 -12.63 0.64
N ILE A 88 1.01 -13.52 0.79
CA ILE A 88 1.55 -13.96 2.06
C ILE A 88 2.99 -13.52 2.10
N ARG A 89 3.35 -12.81 3.16
CA ARG A 89 4.66 -12.18 3.31
C ARG A 89 5.35 -12.64 4.56
N ASN A 90 6.67 -12.70 4.51
CA ASN A 90 7.52 -12.73 5.70
C ASN A 90 8.31 -11.41 5.80
N ARG A 91 9.37 -11.37 6.62
CA ARG A 91 10.25 -10.19 6.75
C ARG A 91 11.08 -9.87 5.52
N GLU A 92 11.29 -10.84 4.64
CA GLU A 92 12.15 -10.75 3.45
C GLU A 92 11.36 -10.33 2.21
N GLY A 93 10.06 -10.64 2.16
CA GLY A 93 9.18 -10.24 1.07
C GLY A 93 7.94 -11.11 0.95
N VAL A 94 7.27 -11.06 -0.22
CA VAL A 94 6.21 -12.02 -0.57
C VAL A 94 6.81 -13.42 -0.74
N ILE A 95 6.19 -14.41 -0.08
CA ILE A 95 6.53 -15.84 -0.15
C ILE A 95 5.47 -16.66 -0.92
N ALA A 96 4.23 -16.16 -1.00
CA ALA A 96 3.19 -16.73 -1.85
C ALA A 96 2.21 -15.66 -2.34
N ARG A 97 1.66 -15.88 -3.54
CA ARG A 97 0.54 -15.14 -4.10
C ARG A 97 -0.75 -15.89 -3.85
N ILE A 98 -1.84 -15.15 -3.69
CA ILE A 98 -3.15 -15.74 -3.49
C ILE A 98 -4.09 -15.17 -4.54
N GLU A 99 -4.71 -16.03 -5.35
CA GLU A 99 -5.64 -15.60 -6.40
C GLU A 99 -6.80 -16.57 -6.50
N GLY A 100 -7.99 -16.05 -6.79
CA GLY A 100 -9.14 -16.90 -7.05
C GLY A 100 -10.47 -16.18 -7.05
N SER A 101 -11.52 -16.97 -6.84
CA SER A 101 -12.90 -16.47 -6.75
C SER A 101 -13.20 -15.95 -5.34
N ARG A 102 -14.31 -15.25 -5.15
CA ARG A 102 -14.80 -14.80 -3.82
C ARG A 102 -15.22 -15.91 -2.84
N LYS A 103 -14.79 -17.16 -3.06
CA LYS A 103 -15.06 -18.32 -2.20
C LYS A 103 -13.79 -19.08 -1.85
N LEU A 104 -12.99 -19.37 -2.87
CA LEU A 104 -11.76 -20.16 -2.73
C LEU A 104 -10.64 -19.46 -3.48
N LEU A 105 -9.52 -19.29 -2.78
CA LEU A 105 -8.30 -18.70 -3.29
C LEU A 105 -7.19 -19.74 -3.28
N THR A 106 -6.45 -19.80 -4.38
CA THR A 106 -5.30 -20.68 -4.55
C THR A 106 -4.06 -19.97 -4.01
N VAL A 107 -3.31 -20.64 -3.14
CA VAL A 107 -2.00 -20.18 -2.67
C VAL A 107 -0.94 -20.70 -3.63
N THR A 108 -0.17 -19.80 -4.24
CA THR A 108 0.90 -20.14 -5.18
C THR A 108 2.23 -19.59 -4.66
N PRO A 109 3.17 -20.44 -4.22
CA PRO A 109 4.49 -19.98 -3.80
C PRO A 109 5.23 -19.23 -4.91
N VAL A 110 6.00 -18.19 -4.56
CA VAL A 110 6.73 -17.39 -5.56
C VAL A 110 8.07 -18.03 -5.99
N SER A 111 8.57 -19.00 -5.24
CA SER A 111 9.87 -19.63 -5.45
C SER A 111 9.74 -21.16 -5.38
N PRO A 112 10.49 -21.94 -6.18
CA PRO A 112 10.58 -23.39 -6.02
C PRO A 112 11.12 -23.79 -4.65
N GLN A 113 12.03 -23.00 -4.07
CA GLN A 113 12.43 -23.11 -2.67
C GLN A 113 11.52 -22.21 -1.83
N HIS A 114 10.49 -22.80 -1.23
CA HIS A 114 9.53 -22.08 -0.39
C HIS A 114 9.20 -22.88 0.89
N PRO A 115 8.60 -22.24 1.90
CA PRO A 115 8.16 -22.93 3.12
C PRO A 115 7.15 -24.04 2.85
N GLN A 116 7.40 -25.25 3.36
CA GLN A 116 6.60 -26.45 3.08
C GLN A 116 5.13 -26.31 3.51
N THR A 117 4.87 -25.49 4.52
CA THR A 117 3.49 -25.26 4.98
C THR A 117 2.62 -24.61 3.91
N LEU A 118 3.20 -23.88 2.94
CA LEU A 118 2.43 -23.23 1.87
C LEU A 118 1.81 -24.23 0.88
N ASP A 119 2.43 -25.39 0.67
CA ASP A 119 1.95 -26.43 -0.27
C ASP A 119 0.57 -26.98 0.10
N PHE A 120 0.25 -26.96 1.40
CA PHE A 120 -0.94 -27.61 1.96
C PHE A 120 -1.84 -26.62 2.69
N MET A 121 -1.73 -25.34 2.33
CA MET A 121 -2.54 -24.30 2.92
C MET A 121 -3.59 -23.80 1.94
N ALA A 122 -4.80 -23.58 2.43
CA ALA A 122 -5.91 -23.06 1.64
C ALA A 122 -6.47 -21.79 2.27
N VAL A 123 -6.93 -20.87 1.43
CA VAL A 123 -7.54 -19.61 1.87
C VAL A 123 -8.96 -19.54 1.32
N ARG A 124 -9.94 -19.42 2.21
CA ARG A 124 -11.37 -19.39 1.87
C ARG A 124 -11.99 -18.09 2.35
N ILE A 125 -12.76 -17.45 1.49
CA ILE A 125 -13.58 -16.31 1.88
C ILE A 125 -14.92 -16.84 2.34
N THR A 126 -15.23 -16.65 3.62
CA THR A 126 -16.43 -17.19 4.27
C THR A 126 -17.53 -16.15 4.44
N GLY A 127 -17.21 -14.86 4.31
CA GLY A 127 -18.19 -13.80 4.43
C GLY A 127 -17.66 -12.40 4.16
N GLN A 128 -18.56 -11.41 4.23
CA GLN A 128 -18.24 -9.99 4.17
C GLN A 128 -19.04 -9.25 5.24
N HIS A 129 -18.40 -8.29 5.90
CA HIS A 129 -19.00 -7.50 6.98
C HIS A 129 -18.76 -6.01 6.73
N SER A 130 -19.73 -5.16 7.02
CA SER A 130 -19.52 -3.72 7.05
C SER A 130 -18.99 -3.32 8.43
N LEU A 131 -17.76 -2.81 8.50
CA LEU A 131 -17.13 -2.31 9.71
C LEU A 131 -17.06 -0.78 9.69
N ALA A 132 -17.40 -0.15 10.80
CA ALA A 132 -17.18 1.28 10.99
C ALA A 132 -15.76 1.49 11.52
N MET A 133 -14.94 2.23 10.80
CA MET A 133 -13.55 2.56 11.18
C MET A 133 -13.37 4.06 11.31
N GLU A 134 -12.65 4.50 12.33
CA GLU A 134 -12.40 5.94 12.60
C GLU A 134 -11.64 6.61 11.45
N THR A 135 -10.74 5.85 10.80
CA THR A 135 -10.06 6.28 9.57
C THR A 135 -9.82 5.05 8.67
N PRO A 136 -10.03 5.16 7.35
CA PRO A 136 -9.62 4.12 6.41
C PRO A 136 -8.10 4.25 6.20
N VAL A 137 -7.29 3.91 7.20
CA VAL A 137 -5.83 3.88 6.98
C VAL A 137 -5.51 2.57 6.28
N GLU A 138 -5.49 2.65 4.96
CA GLU A 138 -4.99 1.59 4.09
C GLU A 138 -3.49 1.43 4.34
N HIS A 139 -3.09 0.47 5.17
CA HIS A 139 -1.68 0.14 5.38
C HIS A 139 -1.15 -0.75 4.25
N GLN A 140 -1.11 -0.21 3.04
CA GLN A 140 -0.35 -0.85 1.96
C GLN A 140 1.15 -0.69 2.25
N PRO A 141 1.95 -1.76 2.09
CA PRO A 141 3.38 -1.67 2.34
C PRO A 141 4.03 -0.71 1.34
N PRO A 142 5.10 0.00 1.73
CA PRO A 142 5.84 0.82 0.79
C PRO A 142 6.33 -0.02 -0.38
N VAL A 143 6.48 0.62 -1.53
CA VAL A 143 7.17 0.07 -2.70
C VAL A 143 8.47 0.84 -2.92
N GLN A 144 9.42 0.24 -3.62
CA GLN A 144 10.65 0.93 -4.03
C GLN A 144 10.58 1.30 -5.50
N LEU A 145 10.69 2.59 -5.80
CA LEU A 145 10.97 3.08 -7.15
C LEU A 145 12.48 3.11 -7.37
N LEU A 146 12.93 2.49 -8.45
CA LEU A 146 14.32 2.51 -8.89
C LEU A 146 14.43 3.37 -10.13
N LEU A 147 15.39 4.31 -10.10
CA LEU A 147 15.75 5.15 -11.23
C LEU A 147 17.20 4.85 -11.59
N GLN A 148 17.43 4.30 -12.78
CA GLN A 148 18.74 3.84 -13.21
C GLN A 148 19.18 4.58 -14.47
N VAL A 149 20.35 5.19 -14.35
CA VAL A 149 21.21 5.58 -15.48
C VAL A 149 22.46 4.68 -15.46
N PRO A 150 23.24 4.55 -16.55
CA PRO A 150 24.24 3.49 -16.69
C PRO A 150 25.23 3.28 -15.53
N ALA A 151 25.51 4.32 -14.73
CA ALA A 151 26.44 4.25 -13.60
C ALA A 151 25.82 4.54 -12.21
N VAL A 152 24.53 4.87 -12.13
CA VAL A 152 23.89 5.29 -10.86
C VAL A 152 22.48 4.73 -10.78
N THR A 153 22.13 4.13 -9.64
CA THR A 153 20.77 3.71 -9.32
C THR A 153 20.29 4.43 -8.06
N GLY A 154 19.23 5.22 -8.20
CA GLY A 154 18.51 5.83 -7.09
C GLY A 154 17.40 4.91 -6.64
N VAL A 155 17.23 4.76 -5.32
CA VAL A 155 16.19 3.90 -4.72
C VAL A 155 15.36 4.76 -3.79
N TYR A 156 14.07 4.85 -4.05
CA TYR A 156 13.14 5.70 -3.31
C TYR A 156 11.97 4.88 -2.77
N SER A 157 11.68 5.03 -1.48
CA SER A 157 10.54 4.34 -0.86
C SER A 157 9.28 5.20 -1.01
N LEU A 158 8.27 4.66 -1.69
CA LEU A 158 6.97 5.31 -1.88
C LEU A 158 5.93 4.56 -1.04
N SER A 159 5.24 5.28 -0.14
CA SER A 159 4.10 4.70 0.57
C SER A 159 2.85 4.82 -0.30
N PRO A 160 2.20 3.71 -0.70
CA PRO A 160 1.01 3.77 -1.56
C PRO A 160 -0.17 4.51 -0.96
N SER A 161 -0.19 4.66 0.36
CA SER A 161 -1.20 5.39 1.13
C SER A 161 -0.90 6.89 1.28
N GLN A 162 0.23 7.38 0.76
CA GLN A 162 0.61 8.78 0.91
C GLN A 162 -0.24 9.66 -0.04
N PRO A 163 -1.01 10.63 0.50
CA PRO A 163 -1.91 11.44 -0.32
C PRO A 163 -1.14 12.40 -1.23
N GLU A 164 0.02 12.88 -0.79
CA GLU A 164 0.84 13.82 -1.55
C GLU A 164 1.99 13.12 -2.28
N PRO A 165 2.36 13.55 -3.51
CA PRO A 165 3.53 13.01 -4.20
C PRO A 165 4.82 13.27 -3.41
N LEU A 166 5.68 12.26 -3.34
CA LEU A 166 6.99 12.38 -2.71
C LEU A 166 7.97 13.13 -3.64
N SER A 167 8.69 14.12 -3.11
CA SER A 167 9.80 14.76 -3.83
C SER A 167 11.01 13.84 -3.85
N LEU A 168 11.53 13.56 -5.04
CA LEU A 168 12.71 12.75 -5.28
C LEU A 168 13.80 13.63 -5.88
N ASP A 169 14.99 13.59 -5.30
CA ASP A 169 16.17 14.23 -5.87
C ASP A 169 17.13 13.15 -6.35
N PHE A 170 17.45 13.17 -7.64
CA PHE A 170 18.36 12.24 -8.30
C PHE A 170 19.53 13.01 -8.89
N GLU A 171 20.75 12.66 -8.52
CA GLU A 171 21.96 13.37 -8.94
C GLU A 171 22.85 12.49 -9.82
N HIS A 172 23.29 13.03 -10.96
CA HIS A 172 24.20 12.36 -11.89
C HIS A 172 25.07 13.39 -12.62
N ARG A 173 26.39 13.15 -12.70
CA ARG A 173 27.36 14.04 -13.39
C ARG A 173 27.20 15.53 -13.00
N ASN A 174 27.05 15.82 -11.71
CA ASN A 174 26.83 17.17 -11.16
C ASN A 174 25.52 17.87 -11.62
N LYS A 175 24.61 17.14 -12.27
CA LYS A 175 23.25 17.59 -12.54
C LYS A 175 22.31 16.97 -11.50
N ARG A 176 21.32 17.74 -11.06
CA ARG A 176 20.25 17.29 -10.16
C ARG A 176 18.93 17.32 -10.90
N LEU A 177 18.26 16.19 -10.92
CA LEU A 177 16.89 16.05 -11.39
C LEU A 177 15.98 15.98 -10.18
N ARG A 178 15.00 16.87 -10.13
CA ARG A 178 13.91 16.80 -9.17
C ARG A 178 12.67 16.23 -9.83
N LEU A 179 12.16 15.14 -9.26
CA LEU A 179 10.91 14.52 -9.65
C LEU A 179 9.93 14.55 -8.47
N TYR A 180 8.65 14.44 -8.78
CA TYR A 180 7.63 14.08 -7.81
C TYR A 180 7.05 12.73 -8.20
N ALA A 181 6.85 11.84 -7.24
CA ALA A 181 6.35 10.51 -7.50
C ALA A 181 5.20 10.15 -6.57
N ARG A 182 4.18 9.50 -7.13
CA ARG A 182 3.15 8.81 -6.36
C ARG A 182 3.02 7.39 -6.88
N ALA A 183 2.92 6.44 -5.97
CA ALA A 183 2.58 5.07 -6.28
C ALA A 183 1.25 4.73 -5.63
N SER A 184 0.43 3.91 -6.28
CA SER A 184 -0.72 3.25 -5.67
C SER A 184 -0.72 1.80 -6.12
N ARG A 185 -0.87 0.86 -5.19
CA ARG A 185 -0.88 -0.56 -5.55
C ARG A 185 -2.23 -0.90 -6.17
N THR A 186 -2.21 -1.42 -7.39
CA THR A 186 -3.41 -1.79 -8.15
C THR A 186 -3.76 -3.26 -7.94
N ASP A 187 -2.74 -4.13 -7.84
CA ASP A 187 -2.88 -5.53 -7.42
C ASP A 187 -1.56 -6.06 -6.81
N ALA A 188 -1.48 -7.36 -6.54
CA ALA A 188 -0.29 -7.98 -5.93
C ALA A 188 1.01 -7.81 -6.75
N THR A 189 0.90 -7.63 -8.06
CA THR A 189 2.01 -7.56 -9.02
C THR A 189 2.09 -6.24 -9.77
N HIS A 190 1.06 -5.40 -9.67
CA HIS A 190 0.99 -4.12 -10.37
C HIS A 190 0.92 -2.92 -9.43
N VAL A 191 1.53 -1.83 -9.90
CA VAL A 191 1.51 -0.52 -9.25
C VAL A 191 1.18 0.53 -10.30
N ARG A 192 0.18 1.37 -10.03
CA ARG A 192 0.04 2.61 -10.79
C ARG A 192 1.08 3.61 -10.28
N LEU A 193 1.99 3.98 -11.16
CA LEU A 193 3.03 4.97 -10.91
C LEU A 193 2.68 6.26 -11.65
N GLU A 194 2.66 7.36 -10.91
CA GLU A 194 2.59 8.71 -11.45
C GLU A 194 3.94 9.41 -11.18
N LEU A 195 4.57 9.96 -12.21
CA LEU A 195 5.81 10.72 -12.13
C LEU A 195 5.64 12.10 -12.78
N TRP A 196 6.04 13.14 -12.06
CA TRP A 196 6.06 14.51 -12.55
C TRP A 196 7.47 15.09 -12.48
N ASN A 197 7.78 16.02 -13.38
CA ASN A 197 9.00 16.83 -13.28
C ASN A 197 8.85 17.99 -12.29
N ALA A 198 9.93 18.75 -12.08
CA ALA A 198 9.93 19.93 -11.21
C ALA A 198 8.88 21.00 -11.58
N ARG A 199 8.46 21.05 -12.86
CA ARG A 199 7.45 21.97 -13.41
C ARG A 199 6.02 21.44 -13.26
N LYS A 200 5.85 20.28 -12.59
CA LYS A 200 4.57 19.56 -12.42
C LYS A 200 3.98 19.01 -13.73
N GLU A 201 4.78 18.88 -14.78
CA GLU A 201 4.36 18.21 -16.00
C GLU A 201 4.41 16.69 -15.76
N LEU A 202 3.34 15.99 -16.12
CA LEU A 202 3.22 14.55 -15.98
C LEU A 202 4.12 13.85 -17.01
N LEU A 203 5.11 13.12 -16.53
CA LEU A 203 6.04 12.36 -17.34
C LEU A 203 5.52 10.94 -17.60
N VAL A 204 4.95 10.32 -16.56
CA VAL A 204 4.42 8.95 -16.55
C VAL A 204 3.14 8.92 -15.73
N ASP A 205 2.09 8.30 -16.26
CA ASP A 205 0.96 7.75 -15.51
C ASP A 205 0.67 6.37 -16.12
N ALA A 206 1.08 5.33 -15.43
CA ALA A 206 1.04 3.97 -15.97
C ALA A 206 0.82 2.93 -14.89
N ASN A 207 0.05 1.89 -15.23
CA ASN A 207 0.02 0.66 -14.45
C ASN A 207 1.21 -0.22 -14.85
N LEU A 208 2.12 -0.45 -13.89
CA LEU A 208 3.40 -1.14 -14.10
C LEU A 208 3.37 -2.50 -13.42
N GLU A 209 3.81 -3.52 -14.14
CA GLU A 209 4.20 -4.81 -13.55
C GLU A 209 5.49 -4.59 -12.73
N MET A 210 5.51 -5.07 -11.48
CA MET A 210 6.67 -4.97 -10.60
C MET A 210 7.88 -5.71 -11.18
N ASP A 211 9.08 -5.23 -10.85
CA ASP A 211 10.39 -5.73 -11.31
C ASP A 211 10.62 -5.68 -12.83
N LYS A 212 9.69 -5.09 -13.60
CA LYS A 212 9.82 -4.93 -15.04
C LYS A 212 10.30 -3.53 -15.42
N PRO A 213 11.49 -3.39 -16.02
CA PRO A 213 12.01 -2.08 -16.42
C PRO A 213 11.19 -1.44 -17.54
N ARG A 214 11.01 -0.13 -17.39
CA ARG A 214 10.51 0.80 -18.41
C ARG A 214 11.58 1.84 -18.69
N GLU A 215 11.43 2.55 -19.79
CA GLU A 215 12.39 3.54 -20.25
C GLU A 215 11.74 4.90 -20.36
N LEU A 216 12.51 5.93 -20.00
CA LEU A 216 12.14 7.33 -20.13
C LEU A 216 13.28 8.07 -20.82
N GLU A 217 12.98 8.72 -21.94
CA GLU A 217 13.96 9.48 -22.71
C GLU A 217 14.55 10.63 -21.87
N CYS A 218 15.88 10.71 -21.81
CA CYS A 218 16.58 11.68 -20.98
C CYS A 218 16.32 13.14 -21.41
N GLN A 219 15.92 13.38 -22.66
CA GLN A 219 15.52 14.71 -23.16
C GLN A 219 14.32 15.28 -22.39
N ARG A 220 13.43 14.41 -21.90
CA ARG A 220 12.28 14.79 -21.05
C ARG A 220 12.68 15.05 -19.60
N LEU A 221 13.95 14.85 -19.26
CA LEU A 221 14.53 14.87 -17.91
C LEU A 221 15.67 15.88 -17.79
N GLU A 222 15.57 17.00 -18.51
CA GLU A 222 16.55 18.10 -18.47
C GLU A 222 17.98 17.64 -18.83
N ASP A 223 18.07 16.64 -19.71
CA ASP A 223 19.31 16.03 -20.18
C ASP A 223 20.24 15.59 -19.04
N ILE A 224 19.66 15.06 -17.95
CA ILE A 224 20.46 14.49 -16.85
C ILE A 224 21.35 13.32 -17.33
N CYS A 225 20.94 12.63 -18.39
CA CYS A 225 21.64 11.52 -19.01
C CYS A 225 21.59 11.60 -20.54
N GLU A 226 22.37 10.75 -21.21
CA GLU A 226 22.27 10.51 -22.65
C GLU A 226 21.42 9.25 -22.91
N GLY A 227 20.54 9.29 -23.90
CA GLY A 227 19.67 8.16 -24.26
C GLY A 227 18.45 8.04 -23.34
N VAL A 228 18.39 6.99 -22.53
CA VAL A 228 17.25 6.65 -21.68
C VAL A 228 17.65 6.41 -20.23
N MET A 229 16.76 6.82 -19.31
CA MET A 229 16.76 6.38 -17.93
C MET A 229 15.82 5.18 -17.81
N LYS A 230 16.29 4.09 -17.19
CA LYS A 230 15.44 2.96 -16.83
C LYS A 230 14.76 3.23 -15.50
N PHE A 231 13.52 2.80 -15.37
CA PHE A 231 12.82 2.85 -14.10
C PHE A 231 11.92 1.62 -13.92
N TRP A 232 11.76 1.19 -12.68
CA TRP A 232 10.81 0.15 -12.30
C TRP A 232 10.44 0.28 -10.83
N VAL A 233 9.34 -0.37 -10.47
CA VAL A 233 8.90 -0.48 -9.08
C VAL A 233 9.13 -1.92 -8.64
N ARG A 234 9.63 -2.12 -7.43
CA ARG A 234 9.73 -3.43 -6.79
C ARG A 234 9.16 -3.40 -5.39
N GLU A 235 9.01 -4.57 -4.80
CA GLU A 235 8.66 -4.67 -3.39
C GLU A 235 9.73 -4.02 -2.50
N TYR A 236 9.30 -3.43 -1.39
CA TYR A 236 10.24 -2.87 -0.45
C TYR A 236 11.10 -3.97 0.19
N GLN A 237 12.41 -3.90 -0.09
CA GLN A 237 13.43 -4.71 0.56
C GLN A 237 14.11 -3.84 1.62
N ARG A 238 14.03 -4.27 2.88
CA ARG A 238 14.78 -3.62 3.98
C ARG A 238 16.26 -3.92 3.75
N VAL A 239 17.05 -2.89 3.47
CA VAL A 239 18.52 -3.03 3.43
C VAL A 239 18.96 -3.16 4.89
N LEU A 240 19.48 -4.33 5.25
CA LEU A 240 20.07 -4.62 6.56
C LEU A 240 21.52 -4.16 6.62
#